data_AF-F0G7S6-F1
#
_entry.id   AF-F0G7S6-F1
#
_cell.length_a   1.000
_cell.length_b   1.000
_cell.length_c   1.000
_cell.angle_alpha   90.00
_cell.angle_beta   90.00
_cell.angle_gamma   90.00
#
_symmetry.space_group_name_H-M   'P 1'
#
loop_
_entity.id
_entity.type
_entity.pdbx_description
1 polymer ?
#
loop_
_entity_poly.entity_id
_entity_poly.type
_entity_poly.pdbx_seq_one_letter_code
_entity_poly.pdbx_strand_id
1 'polypeptide(L)'
;MILFDSFVLLFIGFMLFRKWRRLIALAAVALFGLLATGWLAAPLIAWAEAGVAPVARPDMHGQTTLIVIGAGTRRTDTGLRPPPDGDARIRKTAALYRACRQQAQRCTVVMSGGDPQHHGETEAAVYGRQLVAAGGGF
;
A
#
# COMPACT_ATOMS: atom_id res chain seq x y z
N MET A 1 -22.54 2.96 18.47
CA MET A 1 -22.52 3.60 19.80
C MET A 1 -21.16 4.27 20.03
N ILE A 2 -20.05 3.53 19.96
CA ILE A 2 -18.66 4.04 20.11
C ILE A 2 -18.36 5.30 19.27
N LEU A 3 -18.76 5.33 17.99
CA LEU A 3 -18.53 6.48 17.11
C LEU A 3 -19.27 7.74 17.60
N PHE A 4 -20.53 7.58 18.01
CA PHE A 4 -21.40 8.68 18.45
C PHE A 4 -20.90 9.27 19.78
N ASP A 5 -20.53 8.40 20.74
CA ASP A 5 -19.98 8.81 22.03
C ASP A 5 -18.65 9.57 21.87
N SER A 6 -17.83 9.13 20.91
CA SER A 6 -16.56 9.79 20.58
C SER A 6 -16.77 11.20 20.02
N PHE A 7 -17.76 11.38 19.13
CA PHE A 7 -18.12 12.70 18.58
C PHE A 7 -18.67 13.65 19.64
N VAL A 8 -19.52 13.16 20.55
CA VAL A 8 -20.11 13.97 21.62
C VAL A 8 -19.04 14.44 22.61
N LEU A 9 -18.11 13.56 23.02
CA LEU A 9 -17.00 13.92 23.90
C LEU A 9 -16.05 14.94 23.24
N LEU A 10 -15.74 14.78 21.96
CA LEU A 10 -14.97 15.75 21.18
C LEU A 10 -15.67 17.10 21.10
N PHE A 11 -16.98 17.10 20.88
CA PHE A 11 -17.79 18.31 20.77
C PHE A 11 -17.91 19.07 22.10
N ILE A 12 -18.11 18.34 23.21
CA ILE A 12 -18.16 18.88 24.57
C ILE A 12 -16.79 19.45 24.95
N GLY A 13 -15.70 18.72 24.69
CA GLY A 13 -14.33 19.24 24.86
C GLY A 13 -14.10 20.51 24.03
N PHE A 14 -14.52 20.51 22.77
CA PHE A 14 -14.39 21.67 21.87
C PHE A 14 -15.15 22.91 22.39
N MET A 15 -16.33 22.74 22.98
CA MET A 15 -17.08 23.84 23.61
C MET A 15 -16.43 24.32 24.92
N LEU A 16 -15.93 23.42 25.77
CA LEU A 16 -15.31 23.75 27.06
C LEU A 16 -13.93 24.42 26.91
N PHE A 17 -13.17 24.10 25.86
CA PHE A 17 -11.85 24.69 25.60
C PHE A 17 -11.89 26.00 24.79
N ARG A 18 -12.96 26.81 24.90
CA ARG A 18 -13.16 28.05 24.13
C ARG A 18 -11.98 29.05 24.18
N LYS A 19 -11.23 29.10 25.29
CA LYS A 19 -10.01 29.91 25.48
C LYS A 19 -8.77 29.32 24.79
N TRP A 20 -8.70 28.01 24.65
CA TRP A 20 -7.56 27.27 24.06
C TRP A 20 -7.78 26.91 22.59
N ARG A 21 -8.93 27.25 22.00
CA ARG A 21 -9.27 26.94 20.59
C ARG A 21 -8.19 27.33 19.59
N ARG A 22 -7.54 28.48 19.78
CA ARG A 22 -6.44 28.92 18.90
C ARG A 22 -5.21 28.02 19.02
N LEU A 23 -4.86 27.62 20.25
CA LEU A 23 -3.74 26.72 20.52
C LEU A 23 -4.04 25.30 20.01
N ILE A 24 -5.26 24.81 20.19
CA ILE A 24 -5.71 23.51 19.67
C ILE A 24 -5.69 23.52 18.14
N ALA A 25 -6.19 24.59 17.50
CA ALA A 25 -6.15 24.71 16.05
C ALA A 25 -4.71 24.76 15.51
N LEU A 26 -3.82 25.52 16.16
CA LEU A 26 -2.40 25.55 15.80
C LEU A 26 -1.74 24.18 15.98
N ALA A 27 -1.99 23.50 17.11
CA ALA A 27 -1.47 22.17 17.36
C ALA A 27 -2.00 21.15 16.34
N ALA A 28 -3.28 21.22 15.97
CA ALA A 28 -3.89 20.35 14.97
C ALA A 28 -3.29 20.61 13.57
N VAL A 29 -3.11 21.86 13.17
CA VAL A 29 -2.47 22.23 11.90
C VAL A 29 -1.00 21.79 11.89
N ALA A 30 -0.27 21.97 12.99
CA ALA A 30 1.10 21.53 13.11
C ALA A 30 1.21 20.00 13.03
N LEU A 31 0.37 19.27 13.77
CA LEU A 31 0.31 17.81 13.73
C LEU A 31 -0.04 17.29 12.33
N PHE A 32 -1.06 17.89 11.70
CA PHE A 32 -1.46 17.53 10.35
C PHE A 32 -0.34 17.80 9.34
N GLY A 33 0.35 18.94 9.46
CA GLY A 33 1.51 19.27 8.63
C GLY A 33 2.68 18.29 8.81
N LEU A 34 2.97 17.88 10.04
CA LEU A 34 4.01 16.88 10.34
C LEU A 34 3.65 15.48 9.79
N LEU A 35 2.37 15.11 9.80
CA LEU A 35 1.90 13.87 9.18
C LEU A 35 1.95 13.96 7.65
N ALA A 36 1.47 15.06 7.07
CA ALA A 36 1.39 15.25 5.62
C ALA A 36 2.77 15.35 4.94
N THR A 37 3.76 15.93 5.61
CA THR A 37 5.16 15.97 5.14
C THR A 37 5.88 14.63 5.29
N GLY A 38 5.27 13.67 5.99
CA GLY A 38 5.86 12.36 6.27
C GLY A 38 6.86 12.34 7.43
N TRP A 39 7.21 13.49 8.02
CA TRP A 39 8.19 13.56 9.12
C TRP A 39 7.74 12.81 10.35
N LEU A 40 6.45 12.91 10.71
CA LEU A 40 5.86 12.13 11.79
C LEU A 40 5.32 10.79 11.31
N ALA A 41 4.88 10.69 10.05
CA ALA A 41 4.34 9.44 9.51
C ALA A 41 5.40 8.34 9.41
N ALA A 42 6.62 8.65 8.94
CA ALA A 42 7.69 7.67 8.80
C ALA A 42 8.07 6.95 10.12
N PRO A 43 8.34 7.63 11.24
CA PRO A 43 8.62 6.95 12.50
C PRO A 43 7.39 6.23 13.06
N LEU A 44 6.17 6.74 12.84
CA LEU A 44 4.94 6.04 13.25
C LEU A 44 4.78 4.71 12.50
N ILE A 45 5.03 4.72 11.19
CA ILE A 45 4.99 3.52 10.34
C ILE A 45 6.08 2.55 10.79
N ALA A 46 7.32 3.02 10.98
CA ALA A 46 8.41 2.17 11.46
C ALA A 46 8.11 1.55 12.84
N TRP A 47 7.41 2.27 13.71
CA TRP A 47 6.95 1.75 14.99
C TRP A 47 5.80 0.75 14.84
N ALA A 48 4.84 1.01 13.95
CA ALA A 48 3.76 0.08 13.64
C ALA A 48 4.26 -1.21 12.98
N GLU A 49 5.35 -1.13 12.22
CA GLU A 49 6.04 -2.26 11.60
C GLU A 49 7.08 -2.89 12.54
N ALA A 50 7.25 -2.38 13.77
CA ALA A 50 8.22 -2.94 14.71
C ALA A 50 7.86 -4.39 15.05
N GLY A 51 8.81 -5.30 14.82
CA GLY A 51 8.61 -6.75 14.99
C GLY A 51 8.16 -7.47 13.71
N VAL A 52 7.78 -6.73 12.66
CA VAL A 52 7.65 -7.30 11.31
C VAL A 52 9.04 -7.29 10.70
N ALA A 53 9.77 -8.40 10.78
CA ALA A 53 10.99 -8.57 10.01
C ALA A 53 10.59 -8.71 8.53
N PRO A 54 10.88 -7.72 7.66
CA PRO A 54 10.62 -7.88 6.24
C PRO A 54 11.47 -9.05 5.79
N VAL A 55 10.84 -10.10 5.25
CA VAL A 55 11.56 -11.25 4.73
C VAL A 55 12.32 -10.78 3.49
N ALA A 56 13.53 -10.26 3.69
CA ALA A 56 14.32 -9.62 2.66
C ALA A 56 14.67 -10.61 1.54
N ARG A 57 14.83 -11.88 1.91
CA ARG A 57 15.02 -13.04 1.03
C ARG A 57 14.20 -14.19 1.59
N PRO A 58 12.97 -14.43 1.10
CA PRO A 58 12.23 -15.61 1.48
C PRO A 58 13.02 -16.84 1.06
N ASP A 59 13.00 -17.85 1.91
CA ASP A 59 13.62 -19.13 1.58
C ASP A 59 12.74 -19.82 0.53
N MET A 60 13.23 -19.87 -0.71
CA MET A 60 12.47 -20.30 -1.88
C MET A 60 13.00 -21.64 -2.36
N HIS A 61 12.24 -22.70 -2.10
CA HIS A 61 12.60 -24.07 -2.44
C HIS A 61 11.44 -24.83 -3.08
N GLY A 62 11.76 -25.89 -3.84
CA GLY A 62 10.76 -26.74 -4.51
C GLY A 62 9.87 -25.96 -5.47
N GLN A 63 8.57 -25.90 -5.18
CA GLN A 63 7.56 -25.18 -5.97
C GLN A 63 7.11 -23.92 -5.26
N THR A 64 7.67 -22.77 -5.65
CA THR A 64 7.36 -21.47 -5.06
C THR A 64 6.29 -20.74 -5.88
N THR A 65 5.25 -20.25 -5.22
CA THR A 65 4.21 -19.40 -5.84
C THR A 65 4.23 -18.02 -5.24
N LEU A 66 4.41 -17.00 -6.08
CA LEU A 66 4.34 -15.59 -5.71
C LEU A 66 2.94 -15.07 -6.05
N ILE A 67 2.17 -14.73 -5.03
CA ILE A 67 0.82 -14.19 -5.20
C ILE A 67 0.89 -12.67 -5.08
N VAL A 68 0.46 -11.96 -6.12
CA VAL A 68 0.40 -10.51 -6.12
C VAL A 68 -1.04 -10.08 -5.86
N ILE A 69 -1.24 -9.37 -4.76
CA ILE A 69 -2.52 -8.76 -4.43
C ILE A 69 -2.57 -7.35 -5.05
N GLY A 70 -3.62 -7.11 -5.83
CA GLY A 70 -3.92 -5.82 -6.44
C GLY A 70 -4.02 -4.67 -5.43
N ALA A 71 -3.90 -3.45 -5.94
CA ALA A 71 -4.03 -2.22 -5.17
C ALA A 71 -4.97 -1.21 -5.87
N GLY A 72 -5.85 -1.71 -6.76
CA GLY A 72 -6.66 -0.86 -7.62
C GLY A 72 -5.99 -0.56 -8.96
N THR A 73 -6.74 0.14 -9.82
CA THR A 73 -6.22 0.71 -11.06
C THR A 73 -6.57 2.18 -11.16
N ARG A 74 -5.77 2.93 -11.92
CA ARG A 74 -6.00 4.33 -12.26
C ARG A 74 -5.96 4.51 -13.77
N ARG A 75 -6.86 5.36 -14.28
CA ARG A 75 -6.82 5.75 -15.68
C ARG A 75 -5.75 6.83 -15.89
N THR A 76 -5.00 6.70 -16.97
CA THR A 76 -3.98 7.65 -17.41
C THR A 76 -4.17 7.91 -18.89
N ASP A 77 -3.48 8.91 -19.44
CA ASP A 77 -3.56 9.26 -20.86
C ASP A 77 -3.14 8.10 -21.78
N THR A 78 -2.28 7.21 -21.28
CA THR A 78 -1.80 6.02 -22.01
C THR A 78 -2.59 4.75 -21.68
N GLY A 79 -3.73 4.87 -21.00
CA GLY A 79 -4.60 3.75 -20.63
C GLY A 79 -4.60 3.42 -19.14
N LEU A 80 -5.05 2.21 -18.81
CA LEU A 80 -5.21 1.76 -17.43
C LEU A 80 -3.87 1.32 -16.83
N ARG A 81 -3.54 1.80 -15.63
CA ARG A 81 -2.28 1.51 -14.93
C ARG A 81 -2.50 1.24 -13.45
N PRO A 82 -1.62 0.49 -12.79
CA PRO A 82 -1.57 0.45 -11.34
C PRO A 82 -1.26 1.84 -10.75
N PRO A 83 -1.72 2.10 -9.53
CA PRO A 83 -1.21 3.21 -8.73
C PRO A 83 0.27 2.98 -8.32
N PRO A 84 0.97 4.01 -7.81
CA PRO A 84 2.41 3.93 -7.52
C PRO A 84 2.82 2.79 -6.56
N ASP A 85 1.98 2.48 -5.58
CA ASP A 85 2.15 1.36 -4.66
C ASP A 85 1.93 -0.01 -5.34
N GLY A 86 0.96 -0.09 -6.26
CA GLY A 86 0.78 -1.24 -7.17
C GLY A 86 2.01 -1.47 -8.05
N ASP A 87 2.54 -0.42 -8.67
CA ASP A 87 3.78 -0.46 -9.48
C ASP A 87 4.98 -0.92 -8.64
N ALA A 88 5.08 -0.48 -7.37
CA ALA A 88 6.14 -0.92 -6.46
C ALA A 88 6.05 -2.42 -6.14
N ARG A 89 4.83 -2.96 -5.96
CA ARG A 89 4.61 -4.40 -5.78
C ARG A 89 5.04 -5.20 -7.00
N ILE A 90 4.69 -4.75 -8.21
CA ILE A 90 5.10 -5.40 -9.47
C ILE A 90 6.62 -5.49 -9.57
N ARG A 91 7.33 -4.38 -9.31
CA ARG A 91 8.81 -4.37 -9.34
C ARG A 91 9.41 -5.31 -8.31
N LYS A 92 8.87 -5.36 -7.09
CA LYS A 92 9.32 -6.29 -6.04
C LYS A 92 9.08 -7.74 -6.46
N THR A 93 7.91 -8.05 -7.04
CA THR A 93 7.61 -9.38 -7.56
C THR A 93 8.57 -9.78 -8.67
N ALA A 94 8.90 -8.90 -9.62
CA ALA A 94 9.89 -9.18 -10.66
C ALA A 94 11.28 -9.49 -10.06
N ALA A 95 11.69 -8.76 -9.02
CA ALA A 95 12.94 -9.04 -8.31
C ALA A 95 12.90 -10.39 -7.58
N LEU A 96 11.80 -10.72 -6.90
CA LEU A 96 11.62 -12.00 -6.20
C LEU A 96 11.53 -13.17 -7.17
N TYR A 97 10.86 -13.01 -8.31
CA TYR A 97 10.79 -14.05 -9.35
C TYR A 97 12.18 -14.38 -9.90
N ARG A 98 13.01 -13.37 -10.16
CA ARG A 98 14.41 -13.58 -10.59
C ARG A 98 15.24 -14.33 -9.53
N ALA A 99 15.08 -13.99 -8.25
CA ALA A 99 15.73 -14.71 -7.16
C ALA A 99 15.20 -16.15 -7.03
N CYS A 100 13.89 -16.35 -7.14
CA CYS A 100 13.26 -17.67 -7.12
C CYS A 100 13.83 -18.58 -8.22
N ARG A 101 13.99 -18.06 -9.44
CA ARG A 101 14.55 -18.81 -10.57
C ARG A 101 15.98 -19.31 -10.35
N GLN A 102 16.70 -18.75 -9.38
CA GLN A 102 18.05 -19.19 -9.01
C GLN A 102 18.06 -20.23 -7.89
N GLN A 103 16.95 -20.41 -7.16
CA GLN A 103 16.91 -21.15 -5.88
C GLN A 103 15.88 -22.30 -5.87
N ALA A 104 14.78 -22.17 -6.61
CA ALA A 104 13.66 -23.11 -6.63
C ALA A 104 13.56 -23.87 -7.96
N GLN A 105 12.91 -25.04 -7.93
CA GLN A 105 12.70 -25.87 -9.12
C GLN A 105 11.64 -25.29 -10.04
N ARG A 106 10.59 -24.68 -9.46
CA ARG A 106 9.49 -24.05 -10.20
C ARG A 106 9.07 -22.77 -9.50
N CYS A 107 8.92 -21.72 -10.29
CA CYS A 107 8.46 -20.41 -9.85
C CYS A 107 7.22 -20.02 -10.64
N THR A 108 6.12 -19.80 -9.94
CA THR A 108 4.85 -19.38 -10.52
C THR A 108 4.47 -18.02 -9.96
N VAL A 109 4.04 -17.09 -10.81
CA VAL A 109 3.44 -15.83 -10.35
C VAL A 109 1.94 -15.88 -10.62
N VAL A 110 1.14 -15.60 -9.59
CA VAL A 110 -0.32 -15.50 -9.68
C VAL A 110 -0.72 -14.05 -9.44
N MET A 111 -1.34 -13.45 -10.45
CA MET A 111 -1.95 -12.12 -10.33
C MET A 111 -3.38 -12.27 -9.84
N SER A 112 -3.69 -11.63 -8.71
CA SER A 112 -5.04 -11.58 -8.15
C SER A 112 -5.62 -10.17 -8.29
N GLY A 113 -6.88 -10.10 -8.69
CA GLY A 113 -7.63 -8.85 -8.77
C GLY A 113 -8.68 -8.86 -9.88
N GLY A 114 -9.90 -8.42 -9.55
CA GLY A 114 -11.02 -8.28 -10.48
C GLY A 114 -11.12 -6.88 -11.08
N ASP A 115 -12.31 -6.48 -11.55
CA ASP A 115 -12.59 -5.11 -12.00
C ASP A 115 -13.74 -4.48 -11.17
N PRO A 116 -13.54 -4.22 -9.86
CA PRO A 116 -14.56 -3.59 -9.03
C PRO A 116 -14.81 -2.12 -9.38
N GLN A 117 -13.87 -1.48 -10.09
CA GLN A 117 -13.95 -0.08 -10.50
C GLN A 117 -14.61 0.10 -11.88
N HIS A 118 -15.02 -1.00 -12.53
CA HIS A 118 -15.63 -1.02 -13.86
C HIS A 118 -14.81 -0.26 -14.91
N HIS A 119 -13.48 -0.42 -14.85
CA HIS A 119 -12.57 0.20 -15.80
C HIS A 119 -12.50 -0.53 -17.14
N GLY A 120 -13.11 -1.72 -17.24
CA GLY A 120 -13.22 -2.54 -18.45
C GLY A 120 -12.14 -3.63 -18.55
N GLU A 121 -11.22 -3.67 -17.59
CA GLU A 121 -10.15 -4.66 -17.50
C GLU A 121 -9.89 -5.00 -16.03
N THR A 122 -9.57 -6.27 -15.75
CA THR A 122 -9.26 -6.69 -14.38
C THR A 122 -7.90 -6.16 -13.93
N GLU A 123 -7.78 -5.88 -12.63
CA GLU A 123 -6.50 -5.54 -12.00
C GLU A 123 -5.44 -6.59 -12.32
N ALA A 124 -5.79 -7.89 -12.27
CA ALA A 124 -4.86 -8.97 -12.60
C ALA A 124 -4.34 -8.89 -14.04
N ALA A 125 -5.18 -8.53 -15.02
CA ALA A 125 -4.77 -8.40 -16.41
C ALA A 125 -3.80 -7.22 -16.61
N VAL A 126 -4.12 -6.07 -16.02
CA VAL A 126 -3.30 -4.85 -16.10
C VAL A 126 -1.93 -5.06 -15.44
N TYR A 127 -1.92 -5.61 -14.22
CA TYR A 127 -0.71 -5.89 -13.46
C TYR A 127 0.13 -6.97 -14.15
N GLY A 128 -0.51 -8.01 -14.70
CA GLY A 128 0.13 -9.08 -15.46
C GLY A 128 0.92 -8.55 -16.65
N ARG A 129 0.30 -7.71 -17.49
CA ARG A 129 0.99 -7.09 -18.64
C ARG A 129 2.19 -6.26 -18.23
N GLN A 130 2.06 -5.49 -17.15
CA GLN A 130 3.16 -4.68 -16.65
C GLN A 130 4.29 -5.51 -16.04
N LEU A 131 3.98 -6.62 -15.38
CA LEU A 131 5.01 -7.52 -14.89
C LEU A 131 5.79 -8.15 -16.06
N VAL A 132 5.11 -8.56 -17.13
CA VAL A 132 5.76 -9.06 -18.36
C VAL A 132 6.66 -7.99 -18.97
N ALA A 133 6.18 -6.75 -19.08
CA ALA A 133 6.96 -5.63 -19.60
C ALA A 133 8.20 -5.30 -18.72
N ALA A 134 8.07 -5.40 -17.40
CA ALA A 134 9.16 -5.15 -16.46
C ALA A 134 10.15 -6.32 -16.31
N GLY A 135 9.70 -7.55 -16.63
CA GLY A 135 10.40 -8.79 -16.37
C GLY A 135 11.24 -9.32 -17.53
N GLY A 136 11.01 -8.88 -18.78
CA GLY A 136 11.82 -9.25 -19.94
C GLY A 136 11.94 -10.78 -20.13
N GLY A 137 10.85 -11.45 -20.50
CA GLY A 137 10.83 -12.87 -20.83
C GLY A 137 10.51 -13.78 -19.63
N PHE A 138 9.26 -14.26 -19.58
CA PHE A 138 8.86 -15.44 -18.80
C PHE A 138 9.15 -16.70 -19.60
#